data_AF-A0A349MA08-F1
#
_entry.id   AF-A0A349MA08-F1
#
_cell.length_a   1.000
_cell.length_b   1.000
_cell.length_c   1.000
_cell.angle_alpha   90.00
_cell.angle_beta   90.00
_cell.angle_gamma   90.00
#
_symmetry.space_group_name_H-M   'P 1'
#
loop_
_entity.id
_entity.type
_entity.pdbx_description
1 polymer ?
#
loop_
_entity_poly.entity_id
_entity_poly.type
_entity_poly.pdbx_seq_one_letter_code
_entity_poly.pdbx_strand_id
1 'polypeptide(L)'
;MGRWAKVKDRYARIRVLTPRRASNLLRLSKSYRQARLSGKPIMPLGTMPTSLSIEPTTSCNLRCPECPCGLRSFTRPTGMLNIDNACNWVDNLAPWLTYINLYFQGEPLLHPKLDVLISKCTENGIYSSTSTNAHYLTKSRCDSLIESGLSRLIVSIDGLTQETYASYRIGGKLSKVMEGTKTMLETKRQHGSGPH
;
A
#
# COMPACT_ATOMS: atom_id res chain seq x y z
N MET A 1 11.81 18.43 9.96
CA MET A 1 11.34 17.02 10.03
C MET A 1 11.45 16.22 8.71
N GLY A 2 11.24 16.81 7.51
CA GLY A 2 11.09 16.03 6.27
C GLY A 2 12.33 15.30 5.70
N ARG A 3 13.56 15.78 5.92
CA ARG A 3 14.77 15.19 5.33
C ARG A 3 15.13 13.83 5.95
N TRP A 4 14.99 13.71 7.27
CA TRP A 4 15.23 12.46 8.01
C TRP A 4 14.18 11.38 7.71
N ALA A 5 12.91 11.77 7.55
CA ALA A 5 11.85 10.85 7.17
C ALA A 5 12.12 10.19 5.80
N LYS A 6 12.56 10.98 4.80
CA LYS A 6 12.94 10.48 3.48
C LYS A 6 14.13 9.52 3.51
N VAL A 7 15.12 9.77 4.38
CA VAL A 7 16.29 8.89 4.53
C VAL A 7 15.89 7.57 5.16
N LYS A 8 15.12 7.59 6.25
CA LYS A 8 14.62 6.37 6.90
C LYS A 8 13.79 5.51 5.95
N ASP A 9 12.94 6.15 5.16
CA ASP A 9 12.11 5.48 4.17
C ASP A 9 12.93 4.80 3.05
N ARG A 10 13.93 5.50 2.50
CA ARG A 10 14.87 4.90 1.53
C ARG A 10 15.62 3.73 2.14
N TYR A 11 16.07 3.88 3.39
CA TYR A 11 16.75 2.81 4.11
C TYR A 11 15.83 1.58 4.30
N ALA A 12 14.57 1.79 4.71
CA ALA A 12 13.60 0.71 4.84
C ALA A 12 13.38 -0.05 3.52
N ARG A 13 13.34 0.65 2.38
CA ARG A 13 13.25 0.04 1.04
C ARG A 13 14.50 -0.71 0.59
N ILE A 14 15.68 -0.35 1.10
CA ILE A 14 16.93 -1.02 0.76
C ILE A 14 17.14 -2.25 1.67
N ARG A 15 16.74 -2.16 2.94
CA ARG A 15 16.95 -3.22 3.94
C ARG A 15 16.24 -4.54 3.59
N VAL A 16 15.21 -4.51 2.75
CA VAL A 16 14.51 -5.71 2.27
C VAL A 16 15.30 -6.50 1.21
N LEU A 17 16.43 -6.00 0.70
CA LEU A 17 17.21 -6.68 -0.32
C LEU A 17 18.00 -7.86 0.25
N THR A 18 17.58 -9.07 -0.10
CA THR A 18 18.37 -10.29 0.05
C THR A 18 19.24 -10.54 -1.19
N PRO A 19 20.28 -11.39 -1.14
CA PRO A 19 21.07 -11.74 -2.33
C PRO A 19 20.20 -12.26 -3.48
N ARG A 20 19.15 -13.03 -3.18
CA ARG A 20 18.18 -13.52 -4.17
C ARG A 20 17.36 -12.40 -4.80
N ARG A 21 16.82 -11.47 -3.99
CA ARG A 21 16.06 -10.30 -4.47
C ARG A 21 16.95 -9.38 -5.32
N ALA A 22 18.18 -9.14 -4.89
CA ALA A 22 19.17 -8.33 -5.62
C ALA A 22 19.54 -8.96 -6.97
N SER A 23 19.80 -10.28 -7.00
CA SER A 23 20.06 -11.02 -8.23
C SER A 23 18.87 -10.95 -9.21
N ASN A 24 17.64 -11.11 -8.71
CA ASN A 24 16.43 -10.99 -9.53
C ASN A 24 16.28 -9.58 -10.12
N LEU A 25 16.49 -8.53 -9.31
CA LEU A 25 16.47 -7.13 -9.77
C LEU A 25 17.52 -6.84 -10.85
N LEU A 26 18.74 -7.38 -10.70
CA LEU A 26 19.80 -7.23 -11.68
C LEU A 26 19.43 -7.92 -13.01
N ARG A 27 18.86 -9.13 -12.94
CA ARG A 27 18.39 -9.87 -14.13
C ARG A 27 17.28 -9.10 -14.85
N LEU A 28 16.28 -8.60 -14.12
CA LEU A 28 15.20 -7.77 -14.69
C LEU A 28 15.75 -6.48 -15.31
N SER A 29 16.67 -5.79 -14.64
CA SER A 29 17.26 -4.54 -15.13
C SER A 29 18.07 -4.75 -16.42
N LYS A 30 18.84 -5.83 -16.49
CA LYS A 30 19.58 -6.21 -17.71
C LYS A 30 18.60 -6.55 -18.84
N SER A 31 17.58 -7.34 -18.55
CA SER A 31 16.58 -7.74 -19.54
C SER A 31 15.82 -6.55 -20.10
N TYR A 32 15.37 -5.65 -19.24
CA TYR A 32 14.69 -4.42 -19.65
C TYR A 32 15.58 -3.56 -20.55
N ARG A 33 16.87 -3.39 -20.20
CA ARG A 33 17.82 -2.64 -21.03
C ARG A 33 18.00 -3.29 -22.41
N GLN A 34 18.15 -4.61 -22.46
CA GLN A 34 18.27 -5.35 -23.71
C GLN A 34 17.00 -5.23 -24.56
N ALA A 35 15.82 -5.36 -23.94
CA ALA A 35 14.54 -5.24 -24.63
C ALA A 35 14.33 -3.83 -25.23
N ARG A 36 14.77 -2.79 -24.51
CA ARG A 36 14.75 -1.41 -25.02
C ARG A 36 15.68 -1.19 -26.21
N LEU A 37 16.85 -1.83 -26.21
CA LEU A 37 17.82 -1.71 -27.31
C LEU A 37 17.41 -2.53 -28.53
N SER A 38 16.82 -3.71 -28.34
CA SER A 38 16.44 -4.62 -29.41
C SER A 38 15.04 -4.36 -29.97
N GLY A 39 14.20 -3.60 -29.26
CA GLY A 39 12.78 -3.42 -29.57
C GLY A 39 11.94 -4.68 -29.36
N LYS A 40 12.51 -5.75 -28.79
CA LYS A 40 11.83 -7.04 -28.58
C LYS A 40 11.71 -7.33 -27.09
N PRO A 41 10.58 -7.89 -26.62
CA PRO A 41 10.47 -8.31 -25.23
C PRO A 41 11.44 -9.46 -24.95
N ILE A 42 12.27 -9.29 -23.92
CA ILE A 42 13.19 -10.31 -23.44
C ILE A 42 12.81 -10.59 -21.98
N MET A 43 12.56 -11.86 -21.66
CA MET A 43 12.22 -12.32 -20.31
C MET A 43 13.12 -13.52 -19.98
N PRO A 44 14.16 -13.34 -19.13
CA PRO A 44 15.10 -14.41 -18.84
C PRO A 44 14.43 -15.47 -17.97
N LEU A 45 14.78 -16.73 -18.19
CA LEU A 45 14.21 -17.84 -17.42
C LEU A 45 14.49 -17.67 -15.91
N GLY A 46 13.44 -17.82 -15.11
CA GLY A 46 13.49 -17.71 -13.67
C GLY A 46 13.57 -16.28 -13.12
N THR A 47 13.27 -15.24 -13.91
CA THR A 47 12.97 -13.92 -13.34
C THR A 47 11.53 -13.84 -12.88
N MET A 48 11.33 -13.33 -11.68
CA MET A 48 10.01 -13.23 -11.04
C MET A 48 9.68 -11.76 -10.72
N PRO A 49 8.41 -11.41 -10.49
CA PRO A 49 8.03 -10.07 -10.07
C PRO A 49 8.74 -9.64 -8.79
N THR A 50 9.11 -8.35 -8.72
CA THR A 50 9.73 -7.74 -7.54
C THR A 50 8.75 -6.93 -6.70
N SER A 51 7.54 -6.74 -7.23
CA SER A 51 6.45 -6.05 -6.56
C SER A 51 5.11 -6.68 -6.88
N LEU A 52 4.17 -6.61 -5.94
CA LEU A 52 2.80 -7.03 -6.11
C LEU A 52 1.85 -5.92 -5.64
N SER A 53 0.72 -5.76 -6.33
CA SER A 53 -0.39 -4.94 -5.86
C SER A 53 -1.55 -5.86 -5.49
N ILE A 54 -2.07 -5.72 -4.28
CA ILE A 54 -3.21 -6.47 -3.77
C ILE A 54 -4.28 -5.47 -3.36
N GLU A 55 -5.50 -5.68 -3.83
CA GLU A 55 -6.66 -4.91 -3.43
C GLU A 55 -7.40 -5.65 -2.32
N PRO A 56 -7.38 -5.13 -1.07
CA PRO A 56 -8.05 -5.83 0.04
C PRO A 56 -9.58 -5.88 -0.15
N THR A 57 -10.16 -4.87 -0.79
CA THR A 57 -11.59 -4.76 -1.03
C THR A 57 -11.86 -3.84 -2.19
N THR A 58 -12.95 -4.07 -2.93
CA THR A 58 -13.44 -3.14 -3.95
C THR A 58 -14.50 -2.17 -3.41
N SER A 59 -14.84 -2.27 -2.12
CA SER A 59 -15.75 -1.34 -1.45
C SER A 59 -15.06 -0.05 -1.03
N CYS A 60 -15.75 1.08 -1.14
CA CYS A 60 -15.31 2.37 -0.61
C CYS A 60 -16.50 3.16 -0.09
N ASN A 61 -16.31 3.94 0.98
CA ASN A 61 -17.31 4.85 1.54
C ASN A 61 -17.49 6.14 0.72
N LEU A 62 -16.55 6.48 -0.16
CA LEU A 62 -16.58 7.70 -0.98
C LEU A 62 -17.04 7.41 -2.42
N ARG A 63 -17.47 8.46 -3.12
CA ARG A 63 -17.95 8.40 -4.52
C ARG A 63 -17.15 9.28 -5.48
N CYS A 64 -15.83 9.16 -5.45
CA CYS A 64 -14.96 9.98 -6.28
C CYS A 64 -15.27 9.78 -7.79
N PRO A 65 -15.40 10.86 -8.59
CA PRO A 65 -15.92 10.80 -9.95
C PRO A 65 -14.98 10.10 -10.93
N GLU A 66 -13.66 10.19 -10.73
CA GLU A 66 -12.65 9.54 -11.57
C GLU A 66 -12.28 8.13 -11.10
N CYS A 67 -12.98 7.59 -10.10
CA CYS A 67 -12.68 6.29 -9.52
C CYS A 67 -13.76 5.28 -9.92
N PRO A 68 -13.43 4.17 -10.61
CA PRO A 68 -14.40 3.12 -10.92
C PRO A 68 -15.14 2.58 -9.68
N CYS A 69 -14.44 2.56 -8.53
CA CYS A 69 -15.04 2.23 -7.24
C CYS A 69 -16.08 3.25 -6.77
N GLY A 70 -15.79 4.55 -6.96
CA GLY A 70 -16.70 5.63 -6.57
C GLY A 70 -17.95 5.67 -7.45
N LEU A 71 -17.75 5.45 -8.75
CA LEU A 71 -18.80 5.33 -9.76
C LEU A 71 -19.62 4.04 -9.65
N ARG A 72 -19.15 3.05 -8.88
CA ARG A 72 -19.74 1.70 -8.80
C ARG A 72 -19.85 1.04 -10.19
N SER A 73 -18.91 1.33 -11.08
CA SER A 73 -18.92 0.90 -12.48
C SER A 73 -18.02 -0.33 -12.73
N PHE A 74 -17.87 -1.20 -11.73
CA PHE A 74 -17.10 -2.42 -11.90
C PHE A 74 -17.85 -3.46 -12.73
N THR A 75 -17.12 -4.10 -13.65
CA THR A 75 -17.59 -5.31 -14.35
C THR A 75 -17.52 -6.56 -13.47
N ARG A 76 -16.80 -6.49 -12.34
CA ARG A 76 -16.67 -7.56 -11.34
C ARG A 76 -17.49 -7.26 -10.07
N PRO A 77 -17.88 -8.28 -9.29
CA PRO A 77 -18.61 -8.08 -8.05
C PRO A 77 -17.85 -7.22 -7.03
N THR A 78 -18.61 -6.48 -6.23
CA THR A 78 -18.06 -5.82 -5.04
C THR A 78 -17.82 -6.88 -3.97
N GLY A 79 -16.64 -6.86 -3.34
CA GLY A 79 -16.29 -7.89 -2.36
C GLY A 79 -15.02 -7.58 -1.58
N MET A 80 -14.78 -8.42 -0.59
CA MET A 80 -13.56 -8.44 0.21
C MET A 80 -12.69 -9.62 -0.21
N LEU A 81 -11.39 -9.38 -0.31
CA LEU A 81 -10.43 -10.40 -0.63
C LEU A 81 -10.37 -11.44 0.50
N ASN A 82 -10.33 -12.73 0.15
CA ASN A 82 -9.97 -13.74 1.13
C ASN A 82 -8.49 -13.56 1.51
N ILE A 83 -8.24 -13.14 2.75
CA ILE A 83 -6.89 -12.85 3.24
C ILE A 83 -6.01 -14.08 3.31
N ASP A 84 -6.56 -15.28 3.52
CA ASP A 84 -5.77 -16.51 3.56
C ASP A 84 -5.16 -16.81 2.18
N ASN A 85 -5.93 -16.57 1.11
CA ASN A 85 -5.41 -16.64 -0.27
C ASN A 85 -4.32 -15.59 -0.50
N ALA A 86 -4.53 -14.36 -0.02
CA ALA A 86 -3.54 -13.30 -0.15
C ALA A 86 -2.24 -13.63 0.58
N CYS A 87 -2.33 -14.14 1.81
CA CYS A 87 -1.19 -14.59 2.60
C CYS A 87 -0.42 -15.71 1.88
N ASN A 88 -1.14 -16.70 1.32
CA ASN A 88 -0.52 -17.76 0.52
C ASN A 88 0.23 -17.19 -0.69
N TRP A 89 -0.31 -16.20 -1.39
CA TRP A 89 0.41 -15.55 -2.50
C TRP A 89 1.66 -14.81 -2.03
N VAL A 90 1.59 -14.11 -0.90
CA VAL A 90 2.73 -13.42 -0.31
C VAL A 90 3.84 -14.41 0.05
N ASP A 91 3.53 -15.51 0.73
CA ASP A 91 4.51 -16.53 1.12
C ASP A 91 5.18 -17.16 -0.11
N ASN A 92 4.39 -17.51 -1.13
CA ASN A 92 4.93 -18.11 -2.35
C ASN A 92 5.86 -17.16 -3.13
N LEU A 93 5.60 -15.84 -3.10
CA LEU A 93 6.36 -14.85 -3.87
C LEU A 93 7.44 -14.12 -3.04
N ALA A 94 7.42 -14.25 -1.72
CA ALA A 94 8.33 -13.60 -0.78
C ALA A 94 9.82 -13.68 -1.15
N PRO A 95 10.36 -14.79 -1.71
CA PRO A 95 11.76 -14.86 -2.08
C PRO A 95 12.21 -13.82 -3.13
N TRP A 96 11.27 -13.23 -3.88
CA TRP A 96 11.54 -12.26 -4.95
C TRP A 96 10.94 -10.88 -4.71
N LEU A 97 9.87 -10.78 -3.91
CA LEU A 97 9.20 -9.52 -3.62
C LEU A 97 10.04 -8.63 -2.72
N THR A 98 10.15 -7.37 -3.11
CA THR A 98 10.72 -6.28 -2.31
C THR A 98 9.65 -5.34 -1.78
N TYR A 99 8.50 -5.29 -2.47
CA TYR A 99 7.47 -4.29 -2.24
C TYR A 99 6.07 -4.88 -2.47
N ILE A 100 5.13 -4.58 -1.58
CA ILE A 100 3.70 -4.85 -1.79
C ILE A 100 2.89 -3.58 -1.57
N ASN A 101 2.04 -3.26 -2.54
CA ASN A 101 1.05 -2.20 -2.43
C ASN A 101 -0.33 -2.79 -2.12
N LEU A 102 -0.84 -2.53 -0.92
CA LEU A 102 -2.13 -3.01 -0.41
C LEU A 102 -3.26 -2.03 -0.72
N TYR A 103 -3.27 -1.50 -1.93
CA TYR A 103 -4.20 -0.46 -2.38
C TYR A 103 -4.25 -0.38 -3.91
N PHE A 104 -5.45 -0.24 -4.47
CA PHE A 104 -5.64 0.31 -5.82
C PHE A 104 -7.06 0.86 -5.98
N GLN A 105 -8.04 -0.03 -5.91
CA GLN A 105 -9.46 0.28 -5.91
C GLN A 105 -10.06 -0.07 -4.55
N GLY A 106 -11.07 0.69 -4.12
CA GLY A 106 -11.65 0.55 -2.78
C GLY A 106 -10.95 1.36 -1.68
N GLU A 107 -11.47 1.27 -0.46
CA GLU A 107 -10.85 1.79 0.76
C GLU A 107 -10.30 0.60 1.58
N PRO A 108 -8.97 0.40 1.63
CA PRO A 108 -8.38 -0.79 2.23
C PRO A 108 -8.69 -0.93 3.72
N LEU A 109 -8.85 0.18 4.46
CA LEU A 109 -9.16 0.14 5.90
C LEU A 109 -10.56 -0.43 6.22
N LEU A 110 -11.43 -0.58 5.21
CA LEU A 110 -12.71 -1.29 5.35
C LEU A 110 -12.53 -2.81 5.47
N HIS A 111 -11.39 -3.36 5.05
CA HIS A 111 -11.15 -4.78 5.19
C HIS A 111 -10.85 -5.10 6.68
N PRO A 112 -11.61 -6.01 7.33
CA PRO A 112 -11.47 -6.26 8.77
C PRO A 112 -10.09 -6.81 9.13
N LYS A 113 -9.54 -7.68 8.28
CA LYS A 113 -8.26 -8.39 8.48
C LYS A 113 -7.09 -7.81 7.64
N LEU A 114 -7.09 -6.51 7.35
CA LEU A 114 -6.00 -5.89 6.58
C LEU A 114 -4.65 -6.02 7.31
N ASP A 115 -4.67 -5.83 8.62
CA ASP A 115 -3.55 -5.96 9.55
C ASP A 115 -2.87 -7.33 9.48
N VAL A 116 -3.65 -8.41 9.34
CA VAL A 116 -3.09 -9.76 9.13
C VAL A 116 -2.22 -9.84 7.88
N LEU A 117 -2.67 -9.25 6.77
CA LEU A 117 -1.91 -9.22 5.52
C LEU A 117 -0.68 -8.31 5.62
N ILE A 118 -0.77 -7.21 6.38
CA ILE A 118 0.39 -6.35 6.68
C ILE A 118 1.42 -7.14 7.49
N SER A 119 1.00 -7.82 8.56
CA SER A 119 1.88 -8.68 9.38
C SER A 119 2.57 -9.74 8.54
N LYS A 120 1.84 -10.38 7.62
CA LYS A 120 2.41 -11.36 6.69
C LYS A 120 3.50 -10.77 5.79
N CYS A 121 3.35 -9.52 5.33
CA CYS A 121 4.41 -8.82 4.59
C CYS A 121 5.62 -8.56 5.48
N THR A 122 5.39 -8.12 6.72
CA THR A 122 6.43 -7.82 7.71
C THR A 122 7.24 -9.06 8.08
N GLU A 123 6.58 -10.20 8.35
CA GLU A 123 7.19 -11.50 8.62
C GLU A 123 8.14 -11.94 7.49
N ASN A 124 7.74 -11.71 6.24
CA ASN A 124 8.54 -12.02 5.06
C ASN A 124 9.61 -10.94 4.72
N GLY A 125 9.76 -9.93 5.57
CA GLY A 125 10.69 -8.82 5.37
C GLY A 125 10.42 -8.05 4.07
N ILE A 126 9.15 -7.87 3.72
CA ILE A 126 8.70 -7.15 2.51
C ILE A 126 8.24 -5.75 2.91
N TYR A 127 8.60 -4.74 2.12
CA TYR A 127 8.14 -3.38 2.34
C TYR A 127 6.67 -3.27 1.91
N SER A 128 5.77 -3.00 2.84
CA SER A 128 4.33 -2.84 2.55
C SER A 128 3.90 -1.38 2.58
N SER A 129 3.03 -1.00 1.65
CA SER A 129 2.38 0.31 1.65
C SER A 129 0.89 0.19 1.41
N THR A 130 0.11 1.11 1.96
CA THR A 130 -1.30 1.28 1.59
C THR A 130 -1.64 2.76 1.44
N SER A 131 -2.75 3.06 0.78
CA SER A 131 -3.31 4.40 0.66
C SER A 131 -4.74 4.40 1.21
N THR A 132 -5.09 5.45 1.94
CA THR A 132 -6.41 5.59 2.57
C THR A 132 -6.96 6.99 2.37
N ASN A 133 -8.30 7.08 2.34
CA ASN A 133 -9.02 8.34 2.48
C ASN A 133 -9.10 8.84 3.94
N ALA A 134 -8.45 8.14 4.88
CA ALA A 134 -8.29 8.47 6.29
C ALA A 134 -9.57 8.51 7.14
N HIS A 135 -10.75 8.22 6.60
CA HIS A 135 -12.01 8.28 7.36
C HIS A 135 -12.10 7.22 8.47
N TYR A 136 -11.29 6.17 8.38
CA TYR A 136 -11.27 5.03 9.32
C TYR A 136 -9.97 4.96 10.15
N LEU A 137 -9.19 6.03 10.21
CA LEU A 137 -8.01 6.12 11.08
C LEU A 137 -8.41 6.44 12.53
N THR A 138 -9.16 5.52 13.14
CA THR A 138 -9.42 5.55 14.58
C THR A 138 -8.15 5.17 15.36
N LYS A 139 -8.12 5.43 16.68
CA LYS A 139 -6.99 5.04 17.54
C LYS A 139 -6.65 3.55 17.41
N SER A 140 -7.65 2.67 17.60
CA SER A 140 -7.50 1.22 17.46
C SER A 140 -6.99 0.80 16.07
N ARG A 141 -7.49 1.42 15.00
CA ARG A 141 -6.98 1.13 13.65
C ARG A 141 -5.55 1.62 13.47
N CYS A 142 -5.18 2.77 14.02
CA CYS A 142 -3.81 3.26 13.96
C CYS A 142 -2.84 2.32 14.71
N ASP A 143 -3.21 1.88 15.91
CA ASP A 143 -2.43 0.91 16.70
C ASP A 143 -2.22 -0.38 15.90
N SER A 144 -3.30 -0.97 15.37
CA SER A 144 -3.24 -2.20 14.56
C SER A 144 -2.36 -2.07 13.30
N LEU A 145 -2.38 -0.92 12.61
CA LEU A 145 -1.50 -0.68 11.45
C LEU A 145 -0.03 -0.57 11.84
N ILE A 146 0.27 0.00 13.01
CA ILE A 146 1.64 0.14 13.52
C ILE A 146 2.16 -1.20 14.01
N GLU A 147 1.37 -1.92 14.81
CA GLU A 147 1.72 -3.22 15.40
C GLU A 147 1.93 -4.29 14.33
N SER A 148 1.14 -4.27 13.25
CA SER A 148 1.33 -5.16 12.09
C SER A 148 2.59 -4.84 11.27
N GLY A 149 3.25 -3.70 11.52
CA GLY A 149 4.51 -3.34 10.88
C GLY A 149 4.37 -2.66 9.51
N LEU A 150 3.25 -1.96 9.25
CA LEU A 150 3.07 -1.22 8.00
C LEU A 150 4.26 -0.27 7.75
N SER A 151 4.89 -0.39 6.58
CA SER A 151 6.08 0.43 6.28
C SER A 151 5.71 1.86 5.85
N ARG A 152 4.62 2.05 5.11
CA ARG A 152 4.17 3.37 4.65
C ARG A 152 2.66 3.50 4.60
N LEU A 153 2.16 4.63 5.08
CA LEU A 153 0.76 5.01 4.96
C LEU A 153 0.64 6.28 4.10
N ILE A 154 -0.12 6.19 3.02
CA ILE A 154 -0.42 7.34 2.15
C ILE A 154 -1.81 7.85 2.49
N VAL A 155 -1.92 9.11 2.90
CA VAL A 155 -3.21 9.77 3.09
C VAL A 155 -3.56 10.54 1.83
N SER A 156 -4.68 10.18 1.20
CA SER A 156 -5.15 10.88 0.01
C SER A 156 -6.07 12.04 0.39
N ILE A 157 -5.67 13.26 0.02
CA ILE A 157 -6.38 14.51 0.32
C ILE A 157 -6.34 15.41 -0.92
N ASP A 158 -7.51 15.75 -1.45
CA ASP A 158 -7.66 16.51 -2.70
C ASP A 158 -8.49 17.78 -2.46
N GLY A 159 -7.96 18.70 -1.65
CA GLY A 159 -8.60 19.97 -1.30
C GLY A 159 -8.18 20.45 0.08
N LEU A 160 -8.15 21.77 0.26
CA LEU A 160 -7.76 22.41 1.53
C LEU A 160 -8.96 22.98 2.31
N THR A 161 -10.12 23.06 1.67
CA THR A 161 -11.40 23.43 2.29
C THR A 161 -12.39 22.30 2.12
N GLN A 162 -13.47 22.28 2.90
CA GLN A 162 -14.48 21.22 2.77
C GLN A 162 -15.14 21.24 1.39
N GLU A 163 -15.33 22.41 0.80
CA GLU A 163 -15.94 22.61 -0.51
C GLU A 163 -15.04 22.04 -1.61
N THR A 164 -13.76 22.43 -1.62
CA THR A 164 -12.79 21.94 -2.61
C THR A 164 -12.53 20.44 -2.45
N TYR A 165 -12.42 19.95 -1.22
CA TYR A 165 -12.27 18.54 -0.92
C TYR A 165 -13.47 17.72 -1.40
N ALA A 166 -14.69 18.16 -1.08
CA ALA A 166 -15.91 17.45 -1.45
C ALA A 166 -16.25 17.54 -2.95
N SER A 167 -15.62 18.45 -3.71
CA SER A 167 -15.79 18.51 -5.17
C SER A 167 -15.27 17.24 -5.86
N TYR A 168 -14.20 16.65 -5.34
CA TYR A 168 -13.63 15.40 -5.84
C TYR A 168 -13.94 14.20 -4.93
N ARG A 169 -13.71 14.34 -3.61
CA ARG A 169 -13.92 13.27 -2.62
C ARG A 169 -15.37 13.24 -2.15
N ILE A 170 -16.30 12.99 -3.08
CA ILE A 170 -17.76 13.00 -2.83
C ILE A 170 -18.12 12.10 -1.63
N GLY A 171 -18.87 12.67 -0.68
CA GLY A 171 -19.29 12.00 0.56
C GLY A 171 -18.26 12.04 1.69
N GLY A 172 -17.09 12.64 1.46
CA GLY A 172 -16.05 12.73 2.46
C GLY A 172 -16.11 14.01 3.31
N LYS A 173 -15.52 13.94 4.49
CA LYS A 173 -15.35 15.07 5.41
C LYS A 173 -13.87 15.36 5.62
N LEU A 174 -13.41 16.55 5.24
CA LEU A 174 -12.04 16.98 5.42
C LEU A 174 -11.63 16.96 6.90
N SER A 175 -12.54 17.31 7.80
CA SER A 175 -12.30 17.24 9.25
C SER A 175 -11.93 15.83 9.72
N LYS A 176 -12.53 14.77 9.15
CA LYS A 176 -12.20 13.37 9.45
C LYS A 176 -10.80 13.00 8.96
N VAL A 177 -10.39 13.49 7.80
CA VAL A 177 -9.03 13.30 7.28
C VAL A 177 -8.00 13.91 8.23
N MET A 178 -8.25 15.14 8.68
CA MET A 178 -7.37 15.85 9.62
C MET A 178 -7.31 15.16 10.99
N GLU A 179 -8.46 14.77 11.54
CA GLU A 179 -8.58 14.02 12.80
C GLU A 179 -7.84 12.68 12.74
N GLY A 180 -8.07 11.90 11.68
CA GLY A 180 -7.43 10.60 11.47
C GLY A 180 -5.91 10.72 11.29
N THR A 181 -5.46 11.72 10.53
CA THR A 181 -4.02 11.99 10.35
C THR A 181 -3.36 12.39 11.67
N LYS A 182 -4.01 13.25 12.45
CA LYS A 182 -3.52 13.63 13.79
C LYS A 182 -3.43 12.41 14.72
N THR A 183 -4.46 11.57 14.72
CA THR A 183 -4.52 10.33 15.52
C THR A 183 -3.37 9.38 15.18
N MET A 184 -3.08 9.18 13.88
CA MET A 184 -1.94 8.37 13.44
C MET A 184 -0.60 8.96 13.90
N LEU A 185 -0.41 10.27 13.79
CA LEU A 185 0.83 10.93 14.24
C LEU A 185 1.04 10.87 15.75
N GLU A 186 -0.02 10.99 16.54
CA GLU A 186 0.03 10.84 18.00
C GLU A 186 0.32 9.39 18.39
N THR A 187 -0.35 8.43 17.75
CA THR A 187 -0.13 7.00 17.99
C THR A 187 1.29 6.58 17.64
N LYS A 188 1.80 7.01 16.48
CA LYS A 188 3.20 6.78 16.09
C LYS A 188 4.20 7.33 17.09
N ARG A 189 3.89 8.47 17.74
CA ARG A 189 4.74 9.03 18.80
C ARG A 189 4.72 8.17 20.06
N GLN A 190 3.56 7.64 20.45
CA GLN A 190 3.42 6.76 21.61
C GLN A 190 4.16 5.43 21.42
N HIS A 191 4.11 4.84 20.23
CA HIS A 191 4.84 3.61 19.89
C HIS A 191 6.35 3.83 19.63
N GLY A 192 6.80 5.08 19.51
CA GLY A 192 8.19 5.43 19.16
C GLY A 192 8.60 5.12 17.70
N SER A 193 7.78 4.34 16.98
CA SER A 193 7.96 4.00 15.57
C SER A 193 6.60 3.78 14.89
N GLY A 194 6.60 3.66 13.57
CA GLY A 194 5.38 3.47 12.77
C GLY A 194 5.59 3.80 11.29
N PRO A 195 4.53 3.68 10.48
CA PRO A 195 4.63 3.85 9.03
C PRO A 195 5.17 5.23 8.67
N HIS A 196 5.93 5.29 7.58
CA HIS A 196 6.40 6.53 6.96
C HIS A 196 5.23 7.41 6.54
#